data_AF-A0A328F9Q3-F1
#
_entry.id   AF-A0A328F9Q3-F1
#
_cell.length_a   1.000
_cell.length_b   1.000
_cell.length_c   1.000
_cell.angle_alpha   90.00
_cell.angle_beta   90.00
_cell.angle_gamma   90.00
#
_symmetry.space_group_name_H-M   'P 1'
#
loop_
_entity.id
_entity.type
_entity.pdbx_description
1 polymer ?
#
loop_
_entity_poly.entity_id
_entity_poly.type
_entity_poly.pdbx_seq_one_letter_code
_entity_poly.pdbx_strand_id
1 'polypeptide(L)'
;MKRTGRKFVSPIEPLALKWLSLIEFSDEESNRTKLRAQAIRLSNSGYSINQISQICLTTQETVSKWIDGWGKYQFDSLIDKPRPGRTPLIPGDK
;
A
#
# COMPACT_ATOMS: atom_id res chain seq x y z
N MET A 1 -1.77 0.87 -22.55
CA MET A 1 -1.11 2.16 -22.23
C MET A 1 -0.16 1.93 -21.06
N LYS A 2 1.15 1.79 -21.29
CA LYS A 2 2.14 1.50 -20.24
C LYS A 2 2.44 2.81 -19.49
N ARG A 3 1.89 2.99 -18.29
CA ARG A 3 2.26 4.14 -17.44
C ARG A 3 3.65 3.89 -16.85
N THR A 4 4.70 4.14 -17.63
CA THR A 4 6.08 4.23 -17.16
C THR A 4 6.32 5.57 -16.46
N GLY A 5 5.52 5.84 -15.42
CA GLY A 5 5.71 7.00 -14.55
C GLY A 5 6.62 6.63 -13.40
N ARG A 6 7.79 7.27 -13.30
CA ARG A 6 8.59 7.28 -12.07
C ARG A 6 7.80 8.07 -11.02
N LYS A 7 6.97 7.38 -10.23
CA LYS A 7 6.40 7.95 -9.00
C LYS A 7 7.27 7.51 -7.84
N PHE A 8 7.85 8.49 -7.17
CA PHE A 8 8.52 8.30 -5.90
C PHE A 8 7.64 8.88 -4.81
N VAL A 9 7.65 8.25 -3.65
CA VAL A 9 7.10 8.88 -2.45
C VAL A 9 7.98 10.09 -2.11
N SER A 10 7.36 11.21 -1.72
CA SER A 10 8.08 12.36 -1.14
C SER A 10 8.98 11.90 0.01
N PRO A 11 10.07 12.63 0.35
CA PRO A 11 10.98 12.23 1.41
C PRO A 11 10.23 11.84 2.68
N ILE A 12 10.30 10.56 3.05
CA ILE A 12 9.62 10.05 4.22
C ILE A 12 10.44 10.43 5.45
N GLU A 13 9.77 10.97 6.45
CA GLU A 13 10.32 11.21 7.80
C GLU A 13 11.07 9.96 8.30
N PRO A 14 12.30 10.08 8.84
CA PRO A 14 13.07 8.93 9.32
C PRO A 14 12.31 8.07 10.34
N LEU A 15 11.47 8.71 11.16
CA LEU A 15 10.59 8.02 12.09
C LEU A 15 9.61 7.10 11.35
N ALA A 16 9.05 7.56 10.23
CA ALA A 16 8.09 6.78 9.47
C ALA A 16 8.72 5.58 8.76
N LEU A 17 9.98 5.66 8.34
CA LEU A 17 10.74 4.51 7.85
C LEU A 17 10.91 3.42 8.91
N LYS A 18 11.16 3.82 10.17
CA LYS A 18 11.25 2.88 11.28
C LYS A 18 9.92 2.15 11.50
N TRP A 19 8.80 2.87 11.50
CA TRP A 19 7.47 2.26 11.61
C TRP A 19 7.15 1.31 10.45
N LEU A 20 7.48 1.68 9.21
CA LEU A 20 7.31 0.81 8.05
C LEU A 20 8.09 -0.49 8.19
N SER A 21 9.32 -0.41 8.70
CA SER A 21 10.13 -1.60 9.00
C SER A 21 9.50 -2.47 10.08
N LEU A 22 8.98 -1.88 11.16
CA LEU A 22 8.33 -2.63 12.23
C LEU A 22 7.08 -3.38 11.72
N ILE A 23 6.31 -2.74 10.84
CA ILE A 23 5.12 -3.35 10.22
C ILE A 23 5.53 -4.50 9.28
N GLU A 24 6.57 -4.32 8.46
CA GLU A 24 7.08 -5.35 7.53
C GLU A 24 7.48 -6.64 8.27
N PHE A 25 8.07 -6.54 9.47
CA PHE A 25 8.53 -7.66 10.28
C PHE A 25 7.56 -8.07 11.41
N SER A 26 6.39 -7.43 11.52
CA SER A 26 5.39 -7.78 12.53
C SER A 26 4.70 -9.09 12.17
N ASP A 27 4.45 -9.97 13.15
CA ASP A 27 3.69 -11.20 12.96
C ASP A 27 2.16 -10.99 13.03
N GLU A 28 1.73 -9.93 13.71
CA GLU A 28 0.30 -9.58 13.92
C GLU A 28 -0.35 -9.01 12.66
N GLU A 29 0.46 -8.45 11.76
CA GLU A 29 -0.04 -7.74 10.59
C GLU A 29 -0.39 -8.66 9.43
N SER A 30 -1.39 -8.26 8.64
CA SER A 30 -1.75 -9.02 7.45
C SER A 30 -0.61 -8.99 6.41
N ASN A 31 -0.43 -10.07 5.65
CA ASN A 31 0.54 -10.09 4.53
C ASN A 31 0.35 -8.90 3.57
N ARG A 32 -0.88 -8.42 3.39
CA ARG A 32 -1.17 -7.23 2.57
C ARG A 32 -0.61 -5.95 3.19
N THR A 33 -0.73 -5.78 4.51
CA THR A 33 -0.14 -4.65 5.25
C THR A 33 1.38 -4.68 5.14
N LYS A 34 1.99 -5.86 5.35
CA LYS A 34 3.46 -6.05 5.25
C LYS A 34 3.99 -5.69 3.87
N LEU A 35 3.35 -6.21 2.80
CA LEU A 35 3.72 -5.92 1.42
C LEU A 35 3.54 -4.43 1.06
N ARG A 36 2.49 -3.78 1.57
CA ARG A 36 2.30 -2.33 1.40
C ARG A 36 3.44 -1.56 2.07
N ALA A 37 3.77 -1.89 3.32
CA ALA A 37 4.84 -1.23 4.04
C ALA A 37 6.20 -1.40 3.34
N GLN A 38 6.49 -2.63 2.89
CA GLN A 38 7.68 -2.94 2.10
C GLN A 38 7.73 -2.12 0.79
N ALA A 39 6.62 -2.03 0.06
CA ALA A 39 6.56 -1.27 -1.19
C ALA A 39 6.83 0.24 -0.98
N ILE A 40 6.30 0.84 0.08
CA ILE A 40 6.56 2.25 0.43
C ILE A 40 8.04 2.45 0.80
N ARG A 41 8.60 1.54 1.61
CA ARG A 41 10.02 1.58 1.99
C ARG A 41 10.93 1.50 0.75
N LEU A 42 10.66 0.56 -0.16
CA LEU A 42 11.40 0.41 -1.41
C LEU A 42 11.25 1.63 -2.33
N SER A 43 10.06 2.23 -2.40
CA SER A 43 9.85 3.46 -3.17
C SER A 43 10.69 4.62 -2.63
N ASN A 44 10.80 4.76 -1.31
CA ASN A 44 11.67 5.76 -0.68
C ASN A 44 13.16 5.48 -0.90
N SER A 45 13.56 4.21 -1.01
CA SER A 45 14.92 3.80 -1.38
C SER A 45 15.25 4.00 -2.87
N GLY A 46 14.32 4.51 -3.68
CA GLY A 46 14.56 4.82 -5.10
C GLY A 46 14.23 3.69 -6.08
N TYR A 47 13.59 2.61 -5.62
CA TYR A 47 13.13 1.54 -6.51
C TYR A 47 11.97 2.02 -7.38
N SER A 48 11.97 1.61 -8.65
CA SER A 48 10.86 1.89 -9.57
C SER A 48 9.64 1.04 -9.23
N ILE A 49 8.44 1.55 -9.57
CA ILE A 49 7.18 0.80 -9.44
C ILE A 49 7.28 -0.59 -10.09
N ASN A 50 7.97 -0.71 -11.23
CA ASN A 50 8.16 -2.00 -11.88
C ASN A 50 8.96 -2.97 -11.00
N GLN A 51 10.12 -2.55 -10.48
CA GLN A 51 10.93 -3.38 -9.59
C GLN A 51 10.17 -3.77 -8.32
N ILE A 52 9.47 -2.82 -7.71
CA ILE A 52 8.65 -3.07 -6.51
C ILE A 52 7.55 -4.09 -6.81
N SER A 53 6.90 -3.98 -7.98
CA SER A 53 5.85 -4.92 -8.38
C SER A 53 6.36 -6.35 -8.51
N GLN A 54 7.59 -6.54 -8.98
CA GLN A 54 8.24 -7.85 -9.06
C GLN A 54 8.61 -8.38 -7.66
N ILE A 55 9.15 -7.53 -6.77
CA ILE A 55 9.52 -7.93 -5.41
C ILE A 55 8.29 -8.33 -4.59
N CYS A 56 7.23 -7.52 -4.64
CA CYS A 56 6.00 -7.75 -3.90
C CYS A 56 5.02 -8.70 -4.63
N LEU A 57 5.43 -9.31 -5.75
CA LEU A 57 4.63 -10.22 -6.58
C LEU A 57 3.22 -9.68 -6.88
N THR A 58 3.13 -8.40 -7.22
CA THR A 58 1.87 -7.69 -7.46
C THR A 58 1.90 -6.89 -8.77
N THR A 59 0.81 -6.22 -9.11
CA THR A 59 0.74 -5.39 -10.32
C THR A 59 1.30 -3.99 -10.08
N GLN A 60 1.91 -3.39 -11.12
CA GLN A 60 2.39 -2.01 -11.08
C GLN A 60 1.29 -1.01 -10.69
N GLU A 61 0.04 -1.27 -11.10
CA GLU A 61 -1.12 -0.47 -10.75
C GLU A 61 -1.43 -0.51 -9.26
N THR A 62 -1.27 -1.67 -8.63
CA THR A 62 -1.46 -1.86 -7.19
C THR A 62 -0.40 -1.10 -6.41
N VAL A 63 0.86 -1.20 -6.80
CA VAL A 63 1.96 -0.43 -6.20
C VAL A 63 1.74 1.08 -6.35
N SER A 64 1.32 1.53 -7.55
CA SER A 64 0.99 2.93 -7.81
C SER A 64 -0.10 3.44 -6.86
N LYS A 65 -1.16 2.64 -6.64
CA LYS A 65 -2.22 2.97 -5.68
C LYS A 65 -1.71 3.05 -4.24
N TRP A 66 -0.78 2.19 -3.84
CA TRP A 66 -0.20 2.23 -2.50
C TRP A 66 0.62 3.50 -2.31
N ILE A 67 1.47 3.85 -3.27
CA ILE A 67 2.27 5.09 -3.25
C ILE A 67 1.38 6.33 -3.22
N ASP A 68 0.36 6.38 -4.09
CA ASP A 68 -0.60 7.49 -4.13
C ASP A 68 -1.41 7.59 -2.82
N GLY A 69 -1.81 6.44 -2.26
CA GLY A 69 -2.53 6.35 -0.98
C GLY A 69 -1.68 6.82 0.19
N TRP A 70 -0.39 6.46 0.21
CA TRP A 70 0.55 6.90 1.23
C TRP A 70 0.75 8.41 1.21
N GLY A 71 0.88 9.02 0.02
CA GLY A 71 1.01 10.48 -0.10
C GLY A 71 -0.20 11.25 0.45
N LYS A 72 -1.38 10.63 0.47
CA LYS A 72 -2.63 11.27 0.93
C LYS A 72 -3.00 10.93 2.38
N TYR A 73 -2.73 9.70 2.82
CA TYR A 73 -3.22 9.15 4.08
C TYR A 73 -2.12 8.59 5.00
N GLN A 74 -0.86 8.57 4.55
CA GLN A 74 0.28 8.03 5.31
C GLN A 74 -0.04 6.63 5.88
N PHE A 75 0.14 6.42 7.19
CA PHE A 75 -0.07 5.13 7.86
C PHE A 75 -1.49 4.56 7.69
N ASP A 76 -2.51 5.42 7.60
CA ASP A 76 -3.89 4.97 7.41
C ASP A 76 -4.12 4.26 6.06
N SER A 77 -3.19 4.43 5.11
CA SER A 77 -3.23 3.72 3.82
C SER A 77 -2.74 2.27 3.92
N LEU A 78 -1.97 1.93 4.96
CA LEU A 78 -1.42 0.59 5.15
C LEU A 78 -2.48 -0.38 5.65
N ILE A 79 -3.32 0.08 6.58
CA ILE A 79 -4.36 -0.72 7.22
C ILE A 79 -5.49 -1.00 6.21
N ASP A 80 -5.97 -2.25 6.17
CA ASP A 80 -7.15 -2.57 5.37
C ASP A 80 -8.39 -1.99 6.06
N LYS A 81 -9.05 -1.03 5.41
CA LYS A 81 -10.28 -0.46 5.95
C LYS A 81 -11.37 -1.54 5.92
N PRO A 82 -12.16 -1.70 6.99
CA PRO A 82 -13.31 -2.60 6.96
C PRO A 82 -14.21 -2.17 5.80
N ARG A 83 -14.35 -3.04 4.80
CA ARG A 83 -15.24 -2.76 3.67
C ARG A 83 -16.68 -2.91 4.19
N PRO A 84 -17.54 -1.88 4.06
CA PRO A 84 -18.96 -2.07 4.35
C PRO A 84 -19.44 -3.25 3.51
N GLY A 85 -20.11 -4.20 4.17
CA GLY A 85 -20.61 -5.40 3.52
C GLY A 85 -21.47 -5.06 2.30
N ARG A 86 -21.59 -6.01 1.38
CA ARG A 86 -22.47 -5.88 0.21
C ARG A 86 -23.88 -5.53 0.70
N THR A 87 -24.45 -4.41 0.23
CA THR A 87 -25.84 -4.06 0.52
C THR A 87 -26.73 -5.25 0.16
N PRO A 88 -27.55 -5.76 1.10
CA PRO A 88 -28.47 -6.85 0.80
C PRO A 88 -29.40 -6.42 -0.33
N LEU A 89 -29.52 -7.26 -1.36
CA LEU A 89 -30.35 -7.02 -2.54
C LEU A 89 -31.84 -7.36 -2.33
N ILE A 90 -32.25 -7.64 -1.09
CA ILE A 90 -33.63 -8.03 -0.79
C ILE A 90 -34.35 -6.79 -0.26
N PRO A 91 -35.34 -6.24 -0.98
CA PRO A 91 -36.27 -5.30 -0.38
C PRO A 91 -36.96 -6.05 0.76
N GLY A 92 -36.94 -5.49 1.97
CA GLY A 92 -37.75 -6.02 3.06
C GLY A 92 -39.21 -5.84 2.69
N ASP A 93 -39.82 -6.88 2.11
CA ASP A 93 -41.27 -6.98 2.00
C ASP A 93 -41.83 -6.98 3.42
N LYS A 94 -42.55 -5.90 3.73
CA LYS A 94 -43.41 -5.79 4.91
C LYS A 94 -44.81 -6.22 4.55
#